data_AF-A0A946L3F5-F1
#
_entry.id   AF-A0A946L3F5-F1
#
_cell.length_a   1.000
_cell.length_b   1.000
_cell.length_c   1.000
_cell.angle_alpha   90.00
_cell.angle_beta   90.00
_cell.angle_gamma   90.00
#
_symmetry.space_group_name_H-M   'P 1'
#
loop_
_entity.id
_entity.type
_entity.pdbx_description
1 polymer ?
#
loop_
_entity_poly.entity_id
_entity_poly.type
_entity_poly.pdbx_seq_one_letter_code
_entity_poly.pdbx_strand_id
1 'polypeptide(L)'
;MNKKVLTIAKAAKQLGIGRKEIQQKIQSGALETFEGKVSLAELETVFPGATQMETSSIMEKMEFIKDNAYANRVQAAHIPDAYTLMGQVQKLRLEMKMAREEKMAHLRLITELTNSLREMQKSCDNNQKVLIGNLLQLIAKGSQKQL
;
A
#
# COMPACT_ATOMS: atom_id res chain seq x y z
N MET A 1 17.12 -50.33 13.45
CA MET A 1 17.12 -48.85 13.35
C MET A 1 16.74 -48.47 11.92
N ASN A 2 15.64 -47.74 11.71
CA ASN A 2 15.19 -47.35 10.37
C ASN A 2 16.11 -46.27 9.79
N LYS A 3 16.96 -46.63 8.81
CA LYS A 3 17.85 -45.68 8.11
C LYS A 3 16.99 -44.82 7.16
N LYS A 4 16.53 -43.65 7.62
CA LYS A 4 15.75 -42.72 6.78
C LYS A 4 16.69 -42.10 5.73
N VAL A 5 16.49 -42.46 4.48
CA VAL A 5 17.25 -41.94 3.33
C VAL A 5 16.46 -40.83 2.65
N LEU A 6 17.13 -39.73 2.31
CA LEU A 6 16.55 -38.58 1.62
C LEU A 6 17.29 -38.33 0.31
N THR A 7 16.58 -37.83 -0.70
CA THR A 7 17.26 -37.30 -1.90
C THR A 7 18.05 -36.05 -1.54
N ILE A 8 19.16 -35.80 -2.24
CA ILE A 8 20.03 -34.61 -2.01
C ILE A 8 19.22 -33.30 -2.00
N ALA A 9 18.24 -33.15 -2.90
CA ALA A 9 17.39 -31.96 -2.95
C ALA A 9 16.51 -31.80 -1.70
N LYS A 10 15.99 -32.92 -1.17
CA LYS A 10 15.17 -32.93 0.04
C LYS A 10 16.02 -32.69 1.29
N ALA A 11 17.22 -33.25 1.34
CA ALA A 11 18.20 -33.00 2.40
C ALA A 11 18.64 -31.53 2.44
N ALA A 12 18.99 -30.94 1.29
CA ALA A 12 19.33 -29.52 1.17
C ALA A 12 18.21 -28.60 1.68
N LYS A 13 16.96 -28.88 1.28
CA LYS A 13 15.79 -28.10 1.72
C LYS A 13 15.52 -28.26 3.22
N GLN A 14 15.68 -29.47 3.76
CA GLN A 14 15.34 -29.77 5.15
C GLN A 14 16.36 -29.20 6.15
N LEU A 15 17.61 -29.01 5.74
CA LEU A 15 18.68 -28.51 6.61
C LEU A 15 19.13 -27.08 6.26
N GLY A 16 18.49 -26.44 5.27
CA GLY A 16 18.86 -25.09 4.83
C GLY A 16 20.26 -24.96 4.20
N ILE A 17 20.89 -26.08 3.84
CA ILE A 17 22.23 -26.13 3.24
C ILE A 17 22.14 -26.05 1.71
N GLY A 18 23.09 -25.35 1.07
CA GLY A 18 23.20 -25.31 -0.38
C GLY A 18 23.51 -26.69 -0.99
N ARG A 19 22.82 -27.08 -2.07
CA ARG A 19 23.07 -28.36 -2.78
C ARG A 19 24.54 -28.58 -3.16
N LYS A 20 25.25 -27.50 -3.50
CA LYS A 20 26.68 -27.54 -3.84
C LYS A 20 27.55 -27.98 -2.67
N GLU A 21 27.24 -27.55 -1.45
CA GLU A 21 28.02 -27.90 -0.24
C GLU A 21 27.85 -29.37 0.11
N ILE A 22 26.63 -29.90 -0.02
CA ILE A 22 26.37 -31.35 0.14
C ILE A 22 27.14 -32.14 -0.93
N GLN A 23 27.11 -31.70 -2.19
CA GLN A 23 27.85 -32.34 -3.28
C GLN A 23 29.37 -32.30 -3.10
N GLN A 24 29.93 -31.22 -2.57
CA GLN A 24 31.35 -31.13 -2.25
C GLN A 24 31.75 -32.13 -1.17
N LYS A 25 30.92 -32.32 -0.12
CA LYS A 25 31.20 -33.32 0.91
C LYS A 25 31.15 -34.75 0.39
N ILE A 26 30.23 -35.03 -0.54
CA ILE A 26 30.18 -36.31 -1.26
C ILE A 26 31.45 -36.54 -2.08
N GLN A 27 31.87 -35.53 -2.85
CA GLN A 27 33.09 -35.60 -3.67
C GLN A 27 34.36 -35.76 -2.83
N SER A 28 34.39 -35.19 -1.62
CA SER A 28 35.50 -35.35 -0.67
C SER A 28 35.50 -36.70 0.08
N GLY A 29 34.51 -37.56 -0.15
CA GLY A 29 34.37 -38.85 0.55
C GLY A 29 33.88 -38.73 2.00
N ALA A 30 33.56 -37.53 2.47
CA ALA A 30 33.08 -37.27 3.83
C ALA A 30 31.59 -37.63 4.02
N LEU A 31 30.85 -37.87 2.94
CA LEU A 31 29.45 -38.25 2.98
C LEU A 31 29.16 -39.31 1.92
N GLU A 32 28.63 -40.46 2.33
CA GLU A 32 28.26 -41.53 1.40
C GLU A 32 26.93 -41.25 0.72
N THR A 33 26.86 -41.57 -0.58
CA THR A 33 25.61 -41.53 -1.33
C THR A 33 25.33 -42.83 -2.03
N PHE A 34 24.06 -43.22 -2.05
CA PHE A 34 23.56 -44.33 -2.83
C PHE A 34 22.42 -43.85 -3.72
N GLU A 35 22.57 -43.95 -5.05
CA GLU A 35 21.58 -43.51 -6.05
C GLU A 35 21.09 -42.06 -5.84
N GLY A 36 21.98 -41.14 -5.46
CA GLY A 36 21.62 -39.74 -5.20
C GLY A 36 20.78 -39.53 -3.93
N LYS A 37 20.74 -40.53 -3.05
CA LYS A 37 20.18 -40.44 -1.70
C LYS A 37 21.28 -40.49 -0.65
N VAL A 38 21.04 -39.81 0.46
CA VAL A 38 21.94 -39.63 1.59
C VAL A 38 21.21 -40.03 2.87
N SER A 39 21.93 -40.63 3.82
CA SER A 39 21.36 -40.96 5.13
C SER A 39 21.22 -39.70 5.97
N LEU A 40 20.05 -39.51 6.57
CA LEU A 40 19.82 -38.39 7.49
C LEU A 40 20.80 -38.42 8.68
N ALA A 41 21.06 -39.61 9.24
CA ALA A 41 21.96 -39.76 10.38
C ALA A 41 23.41 -39.37 10.04
N GLU A 42 23.90 -39.75 8.86
CA GLU A 42 25.22 -39.34 8.39
C GLU A 42 25.26 -37.83 8.11
N LEU A 43 24.18 -37.25 7.56
CA LEU A 43 24.11 -35.80 7.36
C LEU A 43 24.15 -35.00 8.65
N GLU A 44 23.45 -35.45 9.69
CA GLU A 44 23.46 -34.81 11.01
C GLU A 44 24.85 -34.84 11.65
N THR A 45 25.64 -35.90 11.40
CA THR A 45 27.03 -35.96 11.86
C THR A 45 27.99 -35.07 11.07
N VAL A 46 27.80 -34.92 9.76
CA VAL A 46 28.67 -34.11 8.89
C VAL A 46 28.32 -32.62 8.96
N PHE A 47 27.06 -32.29 9.26
CA PHE A 47 26.56 -30.91 9.34
C PHE A 47 25.82 -30.63 10.66
N PRO A 48 26.49 -30.72 11.82
CA PRO A 48 25.86 -30.60 13.13
C PRO A 48 25.20 -29.24 13.41
N GLY A 49 25.62 -28.17 12.73
CA GLY A 49 25.05 -26.82 12.88
C GLY A 49 23.81 -26.54 12.02
N ALA A 50 23.51 -27.37 11.02
CA ALA A 50 22.42 -27.14 10.08
C ALA A 50 21.07 -27.70 10.56
N THR A 51 21.10 -28.68 11.46
CA THR A 51 19.92 -29.27 12.09
C THR A 51 19.18 -28.29 13.01
N GLN A 52 19.83 -27.17 13.36
CA GLN A 52 19.28 -26.11 14.22
C GLN A 52 18.56 -25.00 13.45
N MET A 53 18.64 -24.98 12.11
CA MET A 53 17.91 -23.99 11.31
C MET A 53 16.45 -24.41 11.15
N GLU A 54 15.64 -23.95 12.10
CA GLU A 54 14.17 -23.99 12.11
C GLU A 54 13.59 -23.81 10.70
N THR A 55 12.79 -24.80 10.28
CA THR A 55 12.11 -24.85 8.98
C THR A 55 11.15 -23.66 8.75
N SER A 56 10.89 -22.85 9.79
CA SER A 56 10.05 -21.65 9.77
C SER A 56 10.64 -20.53 8.89
N SER A 57 11.94 -20.28 8.94
CA SER A 57 12.56 -19.12 8.26
C SER A 57 12.49 -19.18 6.73
N ILE A 58 12.47 -20.38 6.15
CA ILE A 58 12.41 -20.57 4.70
C ILE A 58 10.97 -20.40 4.20
N MET A 59 9.99 -20.85 4.98
CA MET A 59 8.56 -20.72 4.63
C MET A 59 8.14 -19.25 4.65
N GLU A 60 8.51 -18.51 5.70
CA GLU A 60 8.22 -17.07 5.84
C GLU A 60 8.82 -16.24 4.71
N LYS A 61 10.08 -16.52 4.33
CA LYS A 61 10.71 -15.83 3.18
C LYS A 61 10.01 -16.12 1.87
N MET A 62 9.51 -17.34 1.68
CA MET A 62 8.83 -17.73 0.44
C MET A 62 7.43 -17.12 0.34
N GLU A 63 6.73 -16.98 1.47
CA GLU A 63 5.46 -16.27 1.57
C GLU A 63 5.64 -14.78 1.29
N PHE A 64 6.65 -14.14 1.92
CA PHE A 64 6.99 -12.75 1.65
C PHE A 64 7.34 -12.47 0.18
N ILE A 65 8.07 -13.37 -0.48
CA ILE A 65 8.41 -13.24 -1.91
C ILE A 65 7.15 -13.39 -2.79
N LYS A 66 6.25 -14.33 -2.45
CA LYS A 66 4.99 -14.52 -3.18
C LYS A 66 4.08 -13.30 -3.05
N ASP A 67 3.95 -12.76 -1.84
CA ASP A 67 3.08 -11.62 -1.56
C ASP A 67 3.57 -10.36 -2.28
N ASN A 68 4.88 -10.09 -2.25
CA ASN A 68 5.46 -8.97 -3.00
C ASN A 68 5.36 -9.16 -4.52
N ALA A 69 5.55 -10.38 -5.03
CA ALA A 69 5.39 -10.67 -6.45
C ALA A 69 3.94 -10.51 -6.92
N TYR A 70 2.96 -10.87 -6.08
CA TYR A 70 1.54 -10.70 -6.36
C TYR A 70 1.15 -9.21 -6.34
N ALA A 71 1.56 -8.46 -5.31
CA ALA A 71 1.28 -7.02 -5.21
C ALA A 71 1.83 -6.23 -6.42
N ASN A 72 3.07 -6.52 -6.83
CA ASN A 72 3.69 -5.89 -7.99
C ASN A 72 3.01 -6.29 -9.31
N ARG A 73 2.57 -7.55 -9.45
CA ARG A 73 1.81 -8.00 -10.63
C ARG A 73 0.43 -7.36 -10.73
N VAL A 74 -0.29 -7.24 -9.61
CA VAL A 74 -1.62 -6.60 -9.59
C VAL A 74 -1.50 -5.11 -9.91
N GLN A 75 -0.50 -4.41 -9.38
CA GLN A 75 -0.25 -3.02 -9.75
C GLN A 75 0.12 -2.86 -11.23
N ALA A 76 1.02 -3.71 -11.77
CA ALA A 76 1.43 -3.64 -13.17
C ALA A 76 0.31 -4.06 -14.15
N ALA A 77 -0.56 -5.00 -13.76
CA ALA A 77 -1.66 -5.49 -14.59
C ALA A 77 -2.85 -4.51 -14.66
N HIS A 78 -2.90 -3.51 -13.78
CA HIS A 78 -4.04 -2.59 -13.66
C HIS A 78 -3.68 -1.12 -13.92
N ILE A 79 -2.59 -0.84 -14.64
CA ILE A 79 -2.30 0.50 -15.13
C ILE A 79 -3.23 0.77 -16.33
N PRO A 80 -4.20 1.70 -16.22
CA PRO A 80 -5.07 2.05 -17.35
C PRO A 80 -4.23 2.59 -18.51
N ASP A 81 -4.68 2.36 -19.75
CA ASP A 81 -3.97 2.91 -20.91
C ASP A 81 -3.94 4.46 -20.87
N ALA A 82 -2.99 5.04 -21.61
CA ALA A 82 -2.75 6.49 -21.61
C ALA A 82 -3.97 7.31 -22.06
N TYR A 83 -4.81 6.79 -22.97
CA TYR A 83 -6.02 7.47 -23.43
C TYR A 83 -7.11 7.46 -22.36
N THR A 84 -7.27 6.33 -21.66
CA THR A 84 -8.18 6.21 -20.51
C THR A 84 -7.78 7.19 -19.41
N LEU A 85 -6.50 7.28 -19.07
CA LEU A 85 -6.00 8.22 -18.07
C LEU A 85 -6.20 9.67 -18.52
N MET A 86 -5.93 9.99 -19.79
CA MET A 86 -6.17 11.32 -20.36
C MET A 86 -7.66 11.69 -20.30
N GLY A 87 -8.56 10.76 -20.60
CA GLY A 87 -10.01 10.95 -20.47
C GLY A 87 -10.44 11.25 -19.03
N GLN A 88 -9.91 10.50 -18.06
CA GLN A 88 -10.16 10.75 -16.64
C GLN A 88 -9.64 12.12 -16.18
N VAL A 89 -8.44 12.51 -16.62
CA VAL A 89 -7.87 13.83 -16.31
C VAL A 89 -8.72 14.95 -16.90
N GLN A 90 -9.20 14.81 -18.14
CA GLN A 90 -10.07 15.82 -18.76
C GLN A 90 -11.42 15.93 -18.05
N LYS A 91 -12.01 14.79 -17.66
CA LYS A 91 -13.24 14.76 -16.85
C LYS A 91 -13.05 15.50 -15.53
N LEU A 92 -12.00 15.17 -14.77
CA LEU A 92 -11.69 15.84 -13.50
C LEU A 92 -11.44 17.35 -13.68
N ARG A 93 -10.76 17.76 -14.76
CA ARG A 93 -10.56 19.18 -15.09
C ARG A 93 -11.89 19.89 -15.33
N LEU A 94 -12.81 19.27 -16.06
CA LEU A 94 -14.13 19.82 -16.32
C LEU A 94 -14.95 19.94 -15.03
N GLU A 95 -14.98 18.89 -14.21
CA GLU A 95 -15.66 18.90 -12.91
C GLU A 95 -15.12 19.99 -11.99
N MET A 96 -13.78 20.14 -11.91
CA MET A 96 -13.14 21.21 -11.14
C MET A 96 -13.49 22.60 -11.68
N LYS A 97 -13.57 22.77 -13.00
CA LYS A 97 -13.98 24.03 -13.60
C LYS A 97 -15.42 24.38 -13.23
N MET A 98 -16.35 23.43 -13.35
CA MET A 98 -17.76 23.63 -12.99
C MET A 98 -17.91 23.98 -11.50
N ALA A 99 -17.25 23.23 -10.61
CA ALA A 99 -17.29 23.50 -9.18
C ALA A 99 -16.73 24.89 -8.82
N ARG A 100 -15.68 25.34 -9.52
CA ARG A 100 -15.12 26.69 -9.34
C ARG A 100 -16.08 27.77 -9.84
N GLU A 101 -16.71 27.58 -10.99
CA GLU A 101 -17.70 28.52 -11.54
C GLU A 101 -18.91 28.66 -10.61
N GLU A 102 -19.43 27.55 -10.09
CA GLU A 102 -20.52 27.54 -9.12
C GLU A 102 -20.14 28.25 -7.81
N LYS A 103 -18.95 27.94 -7.26
CA LYS A 103 -18.43 28.66 -6.08
C LYS A 103 -18.34 30.17 -6.33
N MET A 104 -17.81 30.58 -7.48
CA MET A 104 -17.72 31.99 -7.84
C MET A 104 -19.11 32.64 -7.96
N ALA A 105 -20.10 31.94 -8.53
CA ALA A 105 -21.48 32.42 -8.59
C ALA A 105 -22.08 32.62 -7.20
N HIS A 106 -21.90 31.68 -6.28
CA HIS A 106 -22.36 31.82 -4.90
C HIS A 106 -21.68 32.98 -4.17
N LEU A 107 -20.37 33.17 -4.35
CA LEU A 107 -19.65 34.30 -3.73
C LEU A 107 -20.15 35.65 -4.25
N ARG A 108 -20.50 35.75 -5.54
CA ARG A 108 -21.12 36.95 -6.10
C ARG A 108 -22.47 37.24 -5.43
N LEU A 109 -23.35 36.25 -5.34
CA LEU A 109 -24.67 36.40 -4.68
C LEU A 109 -24.54 36.79 -3.21
N ILE A 110 -23.60 36.19 -2.46
CA ILE A 110 -23.35 36.55 -1.07
C ILE A 110 -22.88 37.99 -0.95
N THR A 111 -22.02 38.44 -1.87
CA THR A 111 -21.53 39.83 -1.90
C THR A 111 -22.68 40.81 -2.17
N GLU A 112 -23.54 40.52 -3.16
CA GLU A 112 -24.72 41.31 -3.47
C GLU A 112 -25.69 41.39 -2.28
N LEU A 113 -26.01 40.24 -1.65
CA LEU A 113 -26.85 40.18 -0.45
C LEU A 113 -26.26 40.99 0.71
N THR A 114 -24.96 40.89 0.92
CA THR A 114 -24.25 41.65 1.96
C THR A 114 -24.37 43.16 1.73
N ASN A 115 -24.23 43.60 0.47
CA ASN A 115 -24.39 45.00 0.10
C ASN A 115 -25.84 45.47 0.30
N SER A 116 -26.83 44.70 -0.15
CA SER A 116 -28.25 45.02 0.05
C SER A 116 -28.63 45.12 1.53
N LEU A 117 -28.15 44.18 2.35
CA LEU A 117 -28.37 44.21 3.81
C LEU A 117 -27.71 45.43 4.45
N ARG A 118 -26.49 45.80 4.02
CA ARG A 118 -25.80 46.98 4.53
C ARG A 118 -26.51 48.29 4.14
N GLU A 119 -27.04 48.38 2.93
CA GLU A 119 -27.86 49.53 2.52
C GLU A 119 -29.14 49.61 3.36
N MET A 120 -29.84 48.49 3.57
CA MET A 120 -31.04 48.43 4.40
C MET A 120 -30.74 48.84 5.85
N GLN A 121 -29.58 48.47 6.40
CA GLN A 121 -29.16 48.83 7.76
C GLN A 121 -29.12 50.35 7.98
N LYS A 122 -28.87 51.15 6.93
CA LYS A 122 -28.79 52.62 7.05
C LYS A 122 -30.13 53.27 7.42
N SER A 123 -31.25 52.67 7.01
CA SER A 123 -32.60 53.20 7.22
C SER A 123 -33.39 52.47 8.33
N CYS A 124 -32.79 51.49 8.99
CA CYS A 124 -33.43 50.65 9.99
C CYS A 124 -33.53 51.26 11.40
N ASP A 125 -34.52 50.81 12.17
CA ASP A 125 -34.63 51.07 13.61
C ASP A 125 -33.57 50.30 14.43
N ASN A 126 -33.46 50.58 15.73
CA ASN A 126 -32.43 49.98 16.59
C ASN A 126 -32.51 48.45 16.67
N ASN A 127 -33.71 47.86 16.66
CA ASN A 127 -33.88 46.40 16.74
C ASN A 127 -33.51 45.73 15.41
N GLN A 128 -33.92 46.33 14.30
CA GLN A 128 -33.58 45.88 12.95
C GLN A 128 -32.07 45.98 12.68
N LYS A 129 -31.40 47.03 13.16
CA LYS A 129 -29.94 47.17 13.06
C LYS A 129 -29.18 46.04 13.76
N VAL A 130 -29.64 45.60 14.93
CA VAL A 130 -29.04 44.48 15.66
C VAL A 130 -29.23 43.16 14.90
N LEU A 131 -30.44 42.91 14.37
CA LEU A 131 -30.73 41.72 13.55
C LEU A 131 -29.87 41.67 12.27
N ILE A 132 -29.79 42.77 11.53
CA ILE A 132 -28.97 42.85 10.32
C ILE A 132 -27.47 42.70 10.65
N GLY A 133 -27.01 43.30 11.75
CA GLY A 133 -25.64 43.14 12.23
C GLY A 133 -25.27 41.67 12.54
N ASN A 134 -26.18 40.93 13.18
CA ASN A 134 -25.99 39.51 13.46
C ASN A 134 -25.94 38.66 12.18
N LEU A 135 -26.80 38.95 11.19
CA LEU A 135 -26.79 38.27 9.89
C LEU A 135 -25.48 38.53 9.14
N LEU A 136 -24.99 39.78 9.12
CA LEU A 136 -23.71 40.13 8.51
C LEU A 136 -22.53 39.42 9.18
N GLN A 137 -22.53 39.30 10.52
CA GLN A 137 -21.52 38.53 11.23
C GLN A 137 -21.58 37.04 10.91
N LEU A 138 -22.78 36.46 10.75
CA LEU A 138 -22.95 35.06 10.41
C LEU A 138 -22.42 34.76 8.99
N ILE A 139 -22.71 35.65 8.03
CA ILE A 139 -22.17 35.57 6.66
C ILE A 139 -20.64 35.67 6.69
N ALA A 140 -20.07 36.62 7.45
CA ALA A 140 -18.63 36.78 7.58
C ALA A 140 -17.93 35.54 8.17
N LYS A 141 -18.52 34.91 9.20
CA LYS A 141 -18.01 33.65 9.77
C LYS A 141 -18.11 32.48 8.79
N GLY A 142 -19.18 32.43 7.99
CA GLY A 142 -19.35 31.43 6.93
C GLY A 142 -18.26 31.51 5.86
N SER A 143 -17.85 32.73 5.48
CA SER A 143 -16.78 32.95 4.49
C SER A 143 -15.38 32.54 4.99
N GLN A 144 -15.12 32.61 6.30
CA GLN A 144 -13.82 32.26 6.89
C GLN A 144 -13.59 30.75 7.05
N LYS A 145 -14.66 29.95 7.15
CA LYS A 145 -14.56 28.49 7.37
C LYS A 145 -14.26 27.68 6.11
N GLN A 146 -14.16 28.33 4.94
CA GLN A 146 -13.93 27.68 3.63
C GLN A 146 -12.50 27.85 3.06
N LEU A 147 -11.57 28.38 3.87
CA LEU A 147 -10.13 28.43 3.60
C LEU A 147 -9.42 27.36 4.45
#